data_AF-A0A175YP10-F1
#
_entry.id   AF-A0A175YP10-F1
#
_cell.length_a   1.000
_cell.length_b   1.000
_cell.length_c   1.000
_cell.angle_alpha   90.00
_cell.angle_beta   90.00
_cell.angle_gamma   90.00
#
_symmetry.space_group_name_H-M   'P 1'
#
loop_
_entity.id
_entity.type
_entity.pdbx_description
1 polymer ?
#
loop_
_entity_poly.entity_id
_entity_poly.type
_entity_poly.pdbx_seq_one_letter_code
_entity_poly.pdbx_strand_id
1 'polypeptide(L)' 'MDQPPSQPGQKPLPSPPLHSDDADEDDQSVKQLQECSSVYLTLQDCLIKNDRNWKSCQREVQALKACNDRRKK' A
#
# COMPACT_ATOMS: atom_id res chain seq x y z
N MET A 1 -9.83 -23.40 33.59
CA MET A 1 -8.71 -24.03 34.30
C MET A 1 -7.53 -23.98 33.36
N ASP A 2 -6.45 -23.25 33.57
CA ASP A 2 -5.80 -22.76 34.79
C ASP A 2 -5.21 -21.37 34.50
N GLN A 3 -5.44 -20.42 35.40
CA GLN A 3 -4.87 -19.07 35.39
C GLN A 3 -4.16 -18.92 36.73
N PRO A 4 -2.84 -18.66 36.78
CA PRO A 4 -2.16 -18.22 37.99
C PRO A 4 -1.73 -16.73 37.93
N PRO A 5 -1.45 -16.10 39.09
CA PRO A 5 -2.13 -14.86 39.50
C PRO A 5 -1.32 -13.56 39.35
N SER A 6 -2.07 -12.46 39.43
CA SER A 6 -1.68 -11.05 39.47
C SER A 6 -0.55 -10.69 40.46
N GLN A 7 0.35 -9.79 40.05
CA GLN A 7 1.06 -8.89 40.97
C GLN A 7 0.81 -7.42 40.58
N PRO A 8 0.47 -6.53 41.54
CA PRO A 8 0.14 -5.14 41.29
C PRO A 8 1.37 -4.22 41.44
N GLY A 9 1.57 -3.35 40.46
CA GLY A 9 2.27 -2.08 40.64
C GLY A 9 3.67 -1.99 40.03
N GLN A 10 3.77 -1.64 38.74
CA GLN A 10 4.91 -0.90 38.19
C GLN A 10 4.42 0.10 37.13
N LYS A 11 4.96 1.31 37.19
CA LYS A 11 4.52 2.55 36.53
C LYS A 11 4.54 2.43 34.99
N PRO A 12 3.65 3.12 34.25
CA PRO A 12 3.69 3.09 32.79
C PRO A 12 4.97 3.78 32.28
N LEU A 13 5.88 3.01 31.67
CA LEU A 13 6.92 3.58 30.81
C LEU A 13 6.27 3.99 29.48
N PRO A 14 6.54 5.18 28.95
CA PRO A 14 6.13 5.52 27.59
C PRO A 14 6.87 4.61 26.61
N SER A 15 6.09 3.80 25.89
CA SER A 15 6.51 2.99 24.76
C SER A 15 7.29 3.85 23.75
N PRO A 16 8.40 3.37 23.15
CA PRO A 16 8.94 4.02 21.96
C PRO A 16 7.96 3.83 20.79
N PRO A 17 7.41 4.89 20.18
CA PRO A 17 6.68 4.75 18.93
C PRO A 17 7.68 4.99 17.80
N LEU A 18 8.37 3.95 17.36
CA LEU A 18 9.09 4.00 16.09
C LEU A 18 8.87 2.66 15.37
N HIS A 19 7.60 2.38 15.10
CA HIS A 19 7.28 1.68 13.86
C HIS A 19 7.89 2.53 12.76
N SER A 20 8.97 2.05 12.15
CA SER A 20 9.56 2.70 10.99
C SER A 20 8.48 2.85 9.92
N ASP A 21 8.03 4.08 9.74
CA ASP A 21 7.58 4.66 8.49
C ASP A 21 8.60 4.33 7.38
N ASP A 22 8.47 3.15 6.75
CA ASP A 22 9.10 2.88 5.44
C ASP A 22 8.39 1.73 4.69
N ALA A 23 7.08 1.55 4.90
CA ALA A 23 6.35 0.48 4.22
C ALA A 23 4.92 0.86 3.81
N ASP A 24 4.59 2.15 3.71
CA ASP A 24 3.26 2.61 3.27
C ASP A 24 3.31 3.80 2.28
N GLU A 25 4.45 4.13 1.65
CA GLU A 25 4.44 5.19 0.62
C GLU A 25 3.97 4.70 -0.77
N ASP A 26 3.91 3.38 -1.02
CA ASP A 26 3.53 2.89 -2.36
C ASP A 26 2.02 2.65 -2.53
N ASP A 27 1.30 2.30 -1.45
CA ASP A 27 -0.12 1.89 -1.52
C ASP A 27 -1.11 3.06 -1.36
N GLN A 28 -0.65 4.24 -0.91
CA GLN A 28 -1.50 5.44 -0.85
C GLN A 28 -1.81 6.01 -2.25
N SER A 29 -1.12 5.54 -3.29
CA SER A 29 -1.35 5.93 -4.68
C SER A 29 -2.69 5.43 -5.23
N VAL A 30 -3.26 4.33 -4.71
CA VAL A 30 -4.42 3.66 -5.33
C VAL A 30 -5.75 4.38 -5.06
N LYS A 31 -5.97 4.84 -3.82
CA LYS A 31 -7.22 5.54 -3.43
C LYS A 31 -7.38 6.90 -4.10
N GLN A 32 -6.28 7.51 -4.52
CA GLN A 32 -6.28 8.80 -5.20
C GLN A 32 -6.68 8.67 -6.68
N LEU A 33 -6.54 7.50 -7.32
CA LEU A 33 -6.59 7.43 -8.78
C LEU A 33 -7.93 7.86 -9.40
N GLN A 34 -9.05 7.88 -8.67
CA GLN A 34 -10.38 8.26 -9.16
C GLN A 34 -10.67 7.68 -10.56
N GLU A 35 -10.71 8.50 -11.61
CA GLU A 35 -10.91 8.08 -13.01
C GLU A 35 -9.82 7.12 -13.53
N CYS A 36 -8.61 7.22 -13.02
CA CYS A 36 -7.48 6.34 -13.35
C CYS A 36 -7.52 4.99 -12.62
N SER A 37 -8.46 4.78 -11.69
CA SER A 37 -8.57 3.53 -10.93
C SER A 37 -8.85 2.32 -11.83
N SER A 38 -9.66 2.49 -12.88
CA SER A 38 -9.94 1.43 -13.86
C SER A 38 -8.67 1.00 -14.61
N VAL A 39 -7.79 1.96 -14.95
CA VAL A 39 -6.51 1.68 -15.60
C VAL A 39 -5.57 0.94 -14.65
N TYR A 40 -5.56 1.32 -13.37
CA TYR A 40 -4.77 0.64 -12.35
C TYR A 40 -5.24 -0.79 -12.06
N LEU A 41 -6.55 -1.05 -12.07
CA LEU A 41 -7.07 -2.42 -11.97
C LEU A 41 -6.63 -3.28 -13.16
N THR A 42 -6.56 -2.68 -14.36
CA THR A 42 -6.04 -3.36 -15.56
C THR A 42 -4.54 -3.65 -15.42
N LEU A 43 -3.76 -2.71 -14.87
CA LEU A 43 -2.35 -2.92 -14.55
C LEU A 43 -2.19 -4.05 -13.52
N GLN A 44 -2.99 -4.06 -12.44
CA GLN A 44 -2.97 -5.12 -11.43
C GLN A 44 -3.23 -6.49 -12.05
N ASP A 45 -4.25 -6.63 -12.90
CA ASP A 45 -4.54 -7.89 -13.59
C ASP A 45 -3.36 -8.34 -14.47
N CYS A 46 -2.73 -7.41 -15.19
CA CYS A 46 -1.53 -7.73 -15.94
C CYS A 46 -0.37 -8.17 -15.04
N LEU A 47 -0.13 -7.47 -13.92
CA LEU A 47 0.91 -7.82 -12.96
C LEU A 47 0.68 -9.21 -12.37
N ILE A 48 -0.56 -9.56 -12.02
CA ILE A 48 -0.91 -10.90 -11.51
C ILE A 48 -0.59 -11.98 -12.56
N LYS A 49 -0.87 -11.72 -13.84
CA LYS A 49 -0.60 -12.66 -14.94
C LYS A 49 0.88 -12.80 -15.31
N ASN A 50 1.70 -11.81 -14.97
CA ASN A 50 3.10 -11.72 -15.40
C ASN A 50 4.08 -11.76 -14.21
N ASP A 51 3.74 -12.43 -13.11
CA ASP A 51 4.62 -12.54 -11.93
C ASP A 51 5.09 -11.18 -11.37
N ARG A 52 4.18 -10.20 -11.35
CA ARG A 52 4.41 -8.79 -11.01
C ARG A 52 5.48 -8.10 -11.86
N ASN A 53 5.73 -8.60 -13.06
CA ASN A 53 6.66 -7.98 -14.00
C ASN A 53 6.02 -6.79 -14.73
N TRP A 54 6.18 -5.60 -14.16
CA TRP A 54 5.68 -4.35 -14.74
C TRP A 54 6.24 -4.03 -16.13
N LYS A 55 7.41 -4.59 -16.51
CA LYS A 55 7.97 -4.42 -17.86
C LYS A 55 7.15 -5.16 -18.92
N SER A 56 6.52 -6.29 -18.56
CA SER A 56 5.58 -6.98 -19.46
C SER A 56 4.26 -6.22 -19.60
N CYS A 57 3.89 -5.43 -18.58
CA CYS A 57 2.67 -4.63 -18.52
C CYS A 57 2.86 -3.18 -18.98
N GLN A 58 3.78 -2.96 -19.92
CA GLN A 58 4.24 -1.61 -20.27
C GLN A 58 3.13 -0.73 -20.86
N ARG A 59 2.13 -1.33 -21.52
CA ARG A 59 0.95 -0.63 -22.00
C ARG A 59 0.12 -0.08 -20.86
N GLU A 60 -0.17 -0.90 -19.86
CA GLU A 60 -0.98 -0.53 -18.70
C GLU A 60 -0.25 0.51 -17.84
N VAL A 61 1.07 0.37 -17.70
CA VAL A 61 1.93 1.36 -17.02
C VAL A 61 1.90 2.72 -17.73
N GLN A 62 2.02 2.75 -19.07
CA GLN A 62 1.96 4.00 -19.82
C GLN A 62 0.56 4.64 -19.75
N ALA A 63 -0.50 3.84 -19.86
CA ALA A 63 -1.86 4.32 -19.72
C ALA A 63 -2.10 4.94 -18.34
N LEU A 64 -1.62 4.27 -17.28
CA LEU A 64 -1.74 4.77 -15.92
C LEU A 64 -0.97 6.08 -15.75
N LYS A 65 0.25 6.17 -16.27
CA LYS A 65 1.05 7.40 -16.24
C LYS A 65 0.36 8.55 -16.96
N ALA A 66 -0.17 8.31 -18.16
CA ALA A 66 -0.85 9.32 -18.96
C ALA A 66 -2.16 9.79 -18.29
N CYS A 67 -2.89 8.89 -17.63
CA CYS A 67 -4.08 9.26 -16.89
C CYS A 67 -3.73 10.15 -15.68
N ASN A 68 -2.70 9.76 -14.91
CA ASN A 68 -2.22 10.55 -13.78
C ASN A 68 -1.70 11.94 -14.21
N ASP A 69 -1.01 12.03 -15.35
CA ASP A 69 -0.51 13.30 -15.88
C ASP A 69 -1.66 14.28 -16.21
N ARG A 70 -2.72 13.78 -16.86
CA ARG A 70 -3.92 14.58 -17.14
C ARG A 70 -4.58 15.12 -15.88
N ARG A 71 -4.62 14.31 -14.81
CA ARG A 71 -5.20 14.70 -13.52
C ARG A 71 -4.36 15.74 -12.77
N LYS A 72 -3.04 15.78 -13.01
CA LYS A 72 -2.10 16.70 -12.35
C LYS A 72 -2.06 18.08 -13.01
N LYS A 73 -2.79 18.29 -14.11
CA LYS A 73 -2.81 19.51 -14.90
C LYS A 73 -4.08 20.31 -14.64
#